data_AF-A0A967K2D6-F1
#
_entry.id   AF-A0A967K2D6-F1
#
_cell.length_a   1.000
_cell.length_b   1.000
_cell.length_c   1.000
_cell.angle_alpha   90.00
_cell.angle_beta   90.00
_cell.angle_gamma   90.00
#
_symmetry.space_group_name_H-M   'P 1'
#
loop_
_entity.id
_entity.type
_entity.pdbx_description
1 polymer ?
#
loop_
_entity_poly.entity_id
_entity_poly.type
_entity_poly.pdbx_seq_one_letter_code
_entity_poly.pdbx_strand_id
1 'polypeptide(L)' 'MNTAKVSQVALHFGVDDLEGTVVKERIYHDAGASTPQGMTFPEIVRLIKDAGKRPLERDALYREVREW' A
#
# COMPACT_ATOMS: atom_id res chain seq x y z
N MET A 1 2.18 9.00 -5.92
CA MET A 1 1.97 8.17 -4.72
C MET A 1 1.14 8.95 -3.70
N ASN A 2 0.08 8.36 -3.14
CA ASN A 2 -0.62 8.96 -1.99
C ASN A 2 0.19 8.73 -0.70
N THR A 3 0.00 9.60 0.30
CA THR A 3 0.63 9.38 1.62
C THR A 3 -0.11 8.28 2.38
N ALA A 4 0.58 7.59 3.30
CA ALA A 4 -0.01 6.55 4.16
C ALA A 4 -1.33 7.01 4.83
N LYS A 5 -1.37 8.27 5.31
CA LYS A 5 -2.58 8.83 5.94
C LYS A 5 -3.76 8.92 4.99
N VAL A 6 -3.53 9.41 3.76
CA VAL A 6 -4.59 9.50 2.74
C VAL A 6 -5.05 8.11 2.32
N SER A 7 -4.10 7.19 2.09
CA SER A 7 -4.40 5.81 1.73
C SER A 7 -5.25 5.10 2.79
N GLN A 8 -4.95 5.29 4.07
CA GLN A 8 -5.73 4.71 5.17
C GLN A 8 -7.16 5.23 5.19
N VAL A 9 -7.36 6.55 5.07
CA VAL A 9 -8.70 7.14 5.03
C VAL A 9 -9.48 6.64 3.82
N ALA A 10 -8.84 6.54 2.65
CA ALA A 10 -9.47 6.13 1.41
C ALA A 10 -10.08 4.71 1.45
N LEU A 11 -9.59 3.82 2.33
CA LEU A 11 -10.19 2.51 2.59
C LEU A 11 -11.64 2.57 3.10
N HIS A 12 -12.07 3.72 3.62
CA HIS A 12 -13.46 3.96 4.02
C HIS A 12 -14.33 4.50 2.88
N PHE A 13 -13.74 4.84 1.73
CA PHE A 13 -14.41 5.49 0.60
C PHE A 13 -14.35 4.65 -0.68
N GLY A 14 -14.25 3.32 -0.54
CA GLY A 14 -14.33 2.37 -1.65
C GLY A 14 -12.99 1.92 -2.24
N VAL A 15 -11.86 2.35 -1.68
CA VAL A 15 -10.56 1.76 -2.01
C VAL A 15 -10.42 0.40 -1.33
N ASP A 16 -10.02 -0.61 -2.09
CA ASP A 16 -9.77 -1.98 -1.64
C ASP A 16 -8.38 -2.52 -2.03
N ASP A 17 -7.67 -1.83 -2.91
CA ASP A 17 -6.33 -2.19 -3.38
C ASP A 17 -5.28 -1.16 -2.92
N LEU A 18 -4.28 -1.63 -2.18
CA LEU A 18 -3.17 -0.80 -1.72
C LEU A 18 -1.84 -1.36 -2.23
N GLU A 19 -1.17 -0.57 -3.05
CA GLU A 19 0.19 -0.82 -3.51
C GLU A 19 1.15 0.19 -2.86
N GLY A 20 2.39 -0.23 -2.59
CA GLY A 20 3.35 0.63 -1.89
C GLY A 20 4.66 -0.03 -1.47
N THR A 21 4.81 -1.35 -1.65
CA THR A 21 6.06 -2.09 -1.38
C THR A 21 7.13 -1.89 -2.44
N VAL A 22 7.06 -0.83 -3.25
CA VAL A 22 8.01 -0.62 -4.35
C VAL A 22 9.38 -0.30 -3.76
N VAL A 23 10.16 -1.34 -3.44
CA VAL A 23 11.50 -1.24 -2.85
C VAL A 23 12.46 -0.45 -3.75
N LYS A 24 12.12 -0.25 -5.03
CA LYS A 24 12.98 0.42 -5.99
C LYS A 24 12.20 1.24 -7.01
N GLU A 25 11.58 2.32 -6.55
CA GLU A 25 10.92 3.27 -7.42
C GLU A 25 11.95 4.21 -8.08
N ARG A 26 12.58 3.77 -9.18
CA ARG A 26 13.68 4.50 -9.82
C ARG A 26 13.22 5.77 -10.53
N ILE A 27 12.05 5.76 -11.16
CA ILE A 27 11.61 6.82 -12.08
C ILE A 27 11.45 8.18 -11.38
N TYR A 28 10.80 8.23 -10.22
CA TYR A 28 10.57 9.49 -9.50
C TYR A 28 11.81 10.00 -8.76
N HIS A 29 12.64 9.10 -8.24
CA HIS A 29 13.89 9.46 -7.58
C HIS A 29 14.96 9.92 -8.57
N ASP A 30 15.07 9.29 -9.75
CA ASP A 30 15.94 9.74 -10.83
C ASP A 30 15.51 11.12 -11.36
N ALA A 31 14.23 11.48 -11.19
CA ALA A 31 13.69 12.81 -11.46
C ALA A 31 13.84 13.82 -10.29
N GLY A 32 14.54 13.44 -9.20
CA GLY A 32 14.90 14.34 -8.10
C GLY A 32 13.97 14.32 -6.88
N ALA A 33 13.04 13.38 -6.76
CA ALA A 33 12.18 13.29 -5.58
C ALA A 33 12.96 12.84 -4.32
N SER A 34 12.69 13.48 -3.17
CA SER A 34 13.31 13.19 -1.87
C SER A 34 12.40 12.40 -0.92
N THR A 35 11.27 11.89 -1.41
CA THR A 35 10.27 11.17 -0.60
C THR A 35 10.76 9.77 -0.20
N PRO A 36 10.31 9.20 0.93
CA PRO A 36 10.66 7.83 1.30
C PRO A 36 10.31 6.84 0.18
N GLN A 37 11.17 5.84 -0.01
CA GLN A 37 11.19 4.97 -1.19
C GLN A 37 9.99 4.02 -1.31
N GLY A 38 9.15 3.91 -0.26
CA GLY A 38 7.95 3.08 -0.23
C GLY A 38 7.52 2.74 1.20
N MET A 39 6.38 2.08 1.37
CA MET A 39 6.00 1.44 2.64
C MET A 39 6.47 -0.01 2.65
N THR A 40 6.98 -0.48 3.78
CA THR A 40 7.27 -1.90 3.95
C THR A 40 5.98 -2.73 3.98
N PHE A 41 6.10 -4.02 3.67
CA PHE A 41 4.96 -4.94 3.73
C PHE A 41 4.26 -4.94 5.11
N PRO A 42 4.97 -5.03 6.26
CA PRO A 42 4.35 -4.94 7.58
C PRO A 42 3.59 -3.63 7.82
N GLU A 43 4.06 -2.51 7.28
CA GLU A 43 3.38 -1.21 7.41
C GLU A 43 2.06 -1.18 6.64
N ILE A 44 2.01 -1.79 5.44
CA ILE A 44 0.76 -1.94 4.68
C ILE A 44 -0.25 -2.77 5.48
N VAL A 45 0.17 -3.92 6.00
CA VAL A 45 -0.69 -4.78 6.82
C VAL A 45 -1.23 -4.01 8.03
N ARG A 46 -0.36 -3.28 8.75
CA ARG A 46 -0.78 -2.47 9.90
C ARG A 46 -1.78 -1.39 9.48
N LEU A 47 -1.51 -0.68 8.39
CA LEU A 47 -2.36 0.40 7.89
C LEU A 47 -3.78 -0.07 7.56
N ILE A 48 -3.92 -1.25 6.94
CA ILE A 48 -5.20 -1.87 6.63
C ILE A 48 -5.95 -2.28 7.91
N LYS A 49 -5.26 -2.92 8.86
CA LYS A 49 -5.84 -3.32 10.15
C LYS A 49 -6.29 -2.12 10.98
N ASP A 50 -5.47 -1.07 11.03
CA ASP A 50 -5.78 0.17 11.75
C ASP A 50 -7.01 0.89 11.15
N ALA A 51 -7.31 0.67 9.86
CA ALA A 51 -8.56 1.11 9.21
C ALA A 51 -9.76 0.17 9.47
N GLY A 52 -9.60 -0.86 10.29
CA GLY A 52 -10.63 -1.86 10.58
C GLY A 52 -10.97 -2.78 9.40
N LYS A 53 -10.03 -2.97 8.47
CA LYS A 53 -10.20 -3.83 7.28
C LYS A 53 -9.39 -5.12 7.40
N ARG A 54 -9.65 -6.07 6.50
CA ARG A 54 -8.92 -7.34 6.40
C ARG A 54 -7.81 -7.22 5.36
N PRO A 55 -6.52 -7.37 5.72
CA PRO A 55 -5.44 -7.36 4.75
C PRO A 55 -5.35 -8.71 4.04
N LEU A 56 -5.60 -8.71 2.74
CA LEU A 56 -5.52 -9.87 1.88
C LEU A 56 -4.39 -9.67 0.86
N GLU A 57 -3.49 -10.65 0.81
CA GLU A 57 -2.57 -10.82 -0.30
C GLU A 57 -3.32 -11.43 -1.47
N ARG A 58 -3.11 -10.84 -2.66
CA ARG A 58 -3.76 -11.25 -3.91
C ARG A 58 -2.75 -11.67 -4.97
N ASP A 59 -3.18 -12.53 -5.88
CA ASP A 59 -2.46 -12.76 -7.14
C ASP A 59 -2.77 -11.65 -8.17
N ALA A 60 -2.16 -11.77 -9.36
CA ALA A 60 -2.38 -10.82 -10.46
C ALA A 60 -3.82 -10.80 -11.01
N LEU A 61 -4.64 -11.79 -10.65
CA LEU A 61 -6.04 -11.91 -11.04
C LEU A 61 -6.99 -11.56 -9.88
N TYR A 62 -6.49 -10.88 -8.85
CA TYR A 62 -7.23 -10.46 -7.66
C TYR A 62 -7.81 -11.62 -6.84
N ARG A 63 -7.26 -12.83 -6.97
CA ARG A 63 -7.68 -13.96 -6.14
C ARG A 63 -6.97 -13.92 -4.80
N GLU A 64 -7.71 -14.25 -3.74
CA GLU A 64 -7.16 -14.34 -2.39
C GLU A 64 -6.09 -15.44 -2.32
N VAL A 65 -4.89 -15.06 -1.87
CA VAL A 65 -3.79 -15.99 -1.61
C VAL A 65 -3.67 -16.26 -0.12
N ARG A 66 -3.69 -15.19 0.70
CA ARG A 66 -3.49 -15.27 2.15
C ARG A 66 -4.01 -14.04 2.89
N GLU A 67 -4.57 -14.24 4.08
CA GLU A 67 -4.93 -13.17 5.03
C GLU A 67 -3.82 -12.97 6.07
N TRP A 68 -3.60 -11.71 6.48
CA TRP A 68 -2.46 -11.28 7.29
C TRP A 68 -2.83 -10.62 8.63
#